data_AF-A0AAW2EG01-F1
#
_entry.id   AF-A0AAW2EG01-F1
#
_cell.length_a   1.000
_cell.length_b   1.000
_cell.length_c   1.000
_cell.angle_alpha   90.00
_cell.angle_beta   90.00
_cell.angle_gamma   90.00
#
_symmetry.space_group_name_H-M   'P 1'
#
loop_
_entity.id
_entity.type
_entity.pdbx_description
1 polymer ?
#
loop_
_entity_poly.entity_id
_entity_poly.type
_entity_poly.pdbx_seq_one_letter_code
_entity_poly.pdbx_strand_id
1 'polypeptide(L)'
;MYAKGMFSEGQPQDLQNFFVMGVKALGDEVATWPGMEKYAEKILKLSDHIYKIGTDANKFSEHDFNVINHGDFWVNNMLFKYDSDGKPIQHICVSIIE
;
A
#
# COMPACT_ATOMS: atom_id res chain seq x y z
N MET A 1 -6.55 11.82 15.04
CA MET A 1 -5.11 11.61 14.90
C MET A 1 -4.90 10.10 14.87
N TYR A 2 -4.76 9.53 13.67
CA TYR A 2 -4.67 8.09 13.51
C TYR A 2 -3.27 7.64 13.94
N ALA A 3 -3.15 7.11 15.16
CA ALA A 3 -1.86 6.65 15.69
C ALA A 3 -1.34 5.38 15.01
N LYS A 4 -2.10 4.79 14.08
CA LYS A 4 -1.83 3.49 13.47
C LYS A 4 -2.14 3.53 11.97
N GLY A 5 -1.19 3.09 11.16
CA GLY A 5 -1.33 2.98 9.72
C GLY A 5 -2.29 1.86 9.27
N MET A 6 -2.54 1.81 7.97
CA MET A 6 -3.47 0.87 7.33
C MET A 6 -3.17 -0.61 7.59
N PHE A 7 -1.87 -0.97 7.63
CA PHE A 7 -1.41 -2.30 8.02
C PHE A 7 -0.89 -2.28 9.44
N SER A 8 -1.79 -2.45 10.41
CA SER A 8 -1.45 -2.46 11.83
C SER A 8 -2.37 -3.37 12.63
N GLU A 9 -1.86 -3.81 13.78
CA GLU A 9 -2.64 -4.61 14.72
C GLU A 9 -3.80 -3.79 15.31
N GLY A 10 -5.02 -4.36 15.26
CA GLY A 10 -6.24 -3.76 15.81
C GLY A 10 -7.07 -2.94 14.83
N GLN A 11 -6.74 -2.94 13.53
CA GLN A 11 -7.65 -2.39 12.52
C GLN A 11 -8.94 -3.21 12.39
N PRO A 12 -10.07 -2.58 12.01
CA PRO A 12 -11.35 -3.26 11.83
C PRO A 12 -11.26 -4.46 10.88
N GLN A 13 -11.96 -5.54 11.20
CA GLN A 13 -11.95 -6.76 10.39
C GLN A 13 -12.37 -6.48 8.93
N ASP A 14 -13.30 -5.55 8.72
CA ASP A 14 -13.75 -5.17 7.37
C ASP A 14 -12.62 -4.58 6.51
N LEU A 15 -11.69 -3.82 7.12
CA LEU A 15 -10.51 -3.32 6.41
C LEU A 15 -9.57 -4.47 6.04
N GLN A 16 -9.37 -5.43 6.94
CA GLN A 16 -8.54 -6.61 6.65
C GLN A 16 -9.16 -7.44 5.53
N ASN A 17 -10.48 -7.66 5.60
CA ASN A 17 -11.25 -8.39 4.60
C ASN A 17 -11.22 -7.69 3.24
N PHE A 18 -11.23 -6.36 3.20
CA PHE A 18 -11.09 -5.60 1.96
C PHE A 18 -9.80 -5.99 1.21
N PHE A 19 -8.65 -6.05 1.91
CA PHE A 19 -7.39 -6.49 1.31
C PHE A 19 -7.40 -7.96 0.89
N VAL A 20 -7.88 -8.85 1.76
CA VAL A 20 -7.94 -10.29 1.49
C VAL A 20 -8.82 -10.57 0.27
N MET A 21 -10.03 -10.02 0.23
CA MET A 21 -10.97 -10.20 -0.88
C MET A 21 -10.44 -9.56 -2.16
N GLY A 22 -9.80 -8.38 -2.08
CA GLY A 22 -9.20 -7.73 -3.25
C GLY A 22 -8.09 -8.56 -3.89
N VAL A 23 -7.18 -9.12 -3.08
CA VAL A 23 -6.12 -10.00 -3.60
C VAL A 23 -6.69 -11.31 -4.13
N LYS A 24 -7.72 -11.86 -3.49
CA LYS A 24 -8.38 -13.06 -3.97
C LYS A 24 -9.05 -12.83 -5.33
N ALA A 25 -9.82 -11.75 -5.46
CA ALA A 25 -10.46 -11.37 -6.72
C ALA A 25 -9.43 -11.12 -7.82
N LEU A 26 -8.29 -10.50 -7.50
CA LEU A 26 -7.18 -10.37 -8.43
C LEU A 26 -6.62 -11.73 -8.87
N GLY A 27 -6.47 -12.68 -7.95
CA GLY A 27 -6.02 -14.03 -8.26
C GLY A 27 -6.97 -14.75 -9.22
N ASP A 28 -8.27 -14.66 -8.97
CA ASP A 28 -9.32 -15.23 -9.83
C ASP A 28 -9.30 -14.58 -11.22
N GLU A 29 -9.14 -13.25 -11.29
CA GLU A 29 -9.08 -12.51 -12.55
C GLU A 29 -7.82 -12.85 -13.37
N VAL A 30 -6.64 -12.90 -12.72
CA VAL A 30 -5.36 -13.24 -13.36
C VAL A 30 -5.38 -14.65 -13.96
N ALA A 31 -6.18 -15.58 -13.42
CA ALA A 31 -6.35 -16.91 -13.99
C ALA A 31 -6.98 -16.90 -15.39
N THR A 32 -7.67 -15.81 -15.77
CA THR A 32 -8.31 -15.64 -17.07
C THR A 32 -7.44 -14.90 -18.08
N TRP A 33 -6.33 -14.28 -17.64
CA TRP A 33 -5.48 -13.44 -18.47
C TRP A 33 -4.49 -14.27 -19.30
N PRO A 34 -4.50 -14.13 -20.64
CA PRO A 34 -3.62 -14.90 -21.51
C PRO A 34 -2.14 -14.75 -21.15
N GLY A 35 -1.48 -15.86 -20.81
CA GLY A 35 -0.05 -15.91 -20.50
C GLY A 35 0.32 -15.58 -19.04
N MET A 36 -0.67 -15.26 -18.20
CA MET A 36 -0.49 -14.89 -16.80
C MET A 36 -1.08 -15.91 -15.81
N GLU A 37 -1.73 -16.95 -16.30
CA GLU A 37 -2.46 -17.97 -15.53
C GLU A 37 -1.55 -18.64 -14.49
N LYS A 38 -0.27 -18.82 -14.82
CA LYS A 38 0.76 -19.38 -13.93
C LYS A 38 0.98 -18.59 -12.63
N TYR A 39 0.56 -17.33 -12.57
CA TYR A 39 0.70 -16.49 -11.38
C TYR A 39 -0.54 -16.51 -10.48
N ALA A 40 -1.70 -16.95 -11.00
CA ALA A 40 -2.96 -16.93 -10.26
C ALA A 40 -2.87 -17.70 -8.94
N GLU A 41 -2.31 -18.92 -8.96
CA GLU A 41 -2.15 -19.73 -7.76
C GLU A 41 -1.31 -19.03 -6.69
N LYS A 42 -0.24 -18.33 -7.09
CA LYS A 42 0.62 -17.60 -6.17
C LYS A 42 -0.12 -16.42 -5.54
N ILE A 43 -0.93 -15.70 -6.32
CA ILE A 43 -1.73 -14.56 -5.83
C ILE A 43 -2.85 -15.05 -4.90
N LEU A 44 -3.52 -16.14 -5.24
CA LEU A 44 -4.54 -16.74 -4.39
C LEU A 44 -3.96 -17.16 -3.03
N LYS A 45 -2.81 -17.85 -3.02
CA LYS A 45 -2.10 -18.20 -1.78
C LYS A 45 -1.64 -16.97 -0.98
N LEU A 46 -1.33 -15.87 -1.66
CA LEU A 46 -0.99 -14.61 -0.99
C LEU A 46 -2.21 -14.02 -0.26
N SER A 47 -3.42 -14.19 -0.79
CA SER A 47 -4.64 -13.64 -0.18
C SER A 47 -4.86 -14.14 1.26
N ASP A 48 -4.48 -15.38 1.56
CA ASP A 48 -4.62 -16.01 2.89
C ASP A 48 -3.80 -15.28 3.98
N HIS A 49 -2.76 -14.55 3.58
CA HIS A 49 -1.76 -13.99 4.49
C HIS A 49 -1.44 -12.52 4.21
N ILE A 50 -2.03 -11.89 3.20
CA ILE A 50 -1.63 -10.55 2.73
C ILE A 50 -1.66 -9.50 3.83
N TYR A 51 -2.73 -9.48 4.63
CA TYR A 51 -2.88 -8.49 5.69
C TYR A 51 -1.83 -8.69 6.79
N LYS A 52 -1.54 -9.95 7.15
CA LYS A 52 -0.49 -10.29 8.11
C LYS A 52 0.88 -9.88 7.59
N ILE A 53 1.21 -10.21 6.34
CA ILE A 53 2.47 -9.83 5.71
C ILE A 53 2.63 -8.31 5.72
N GLY A 54 1.59 -7.56 5.34
CA GLY A 54 1.62 -6.10 5.39
C GLY A 54 1.81 -5.57 6.81
N THR A 55 1.17 -6.17 7.80
CA THR A 55 1.31 -5.77 9.22
C THR A 55 2.72 -6.03 9.73
N ASP A 56 3.27 -7.21 9.45
CA ASP A 56 4.64 -7.57 9.85
C ASP A 56 5.66 -6.64 9.17
N ALA A 57 5.45 -6.28 7.90
CA ALA A 57 6.32 -5.37 7.16
C ALA A 57 6.28 -3.91 7.65
N ASN A 58 5.22 -3.50 8.34
CA ASN A 58 5.07 -2.15 8.91
C ASN A 58 5.35 -2.10 10.42
N LYS A 59 5.74 -3.23 11.03
CA LYS A 59 6.00 -3.30 12.46
C LYS A 59 7.34 -2.62 12.77
N PHE A 60 7.30 -1.65 13.67
CA PHE A 60 8.51 -1.03 14.22
C PHE A 60 9.36 -2.06 14.96
N SER A 61 10.68 -1.99 14.78
CA SER A 61 11.66 -2.86 15.43
C SER A 61 12.85 -2.06 15.91
N GLU A 62 13.11 -2.06 17.22
CA GLU A 62 14.25 -1.34 17.83
C GLU A 62 15.62 -1.89 17.38
N HIS A 63 15.63 -3.10 16.81
CA HIS A 63 16.84 -3.81 16.41
C HIS A 63 17.11 -3.76 14.89
N ASP A 64 16.20 -3.15 14.11
CA ASP A 64 16.31 -3.04 12.66
C ASP A 64 16.41 -1.59 12.18
N PHE A 65 16.71 -1.44 10.89
CA PHE A 65 16.68 -0.14 10.22
C PHE A 65 15.25 0.27 9.90
N ASN A 66 14.73 1.24 10.65
CA ASN A 66 13.39 1.78 10.44
C ASN A 66 13.41 2.94 9.44
N VAL A 67 12.46 2.96 8.53
CA VAL A 67 12.26 4.05 7.56
C VAL A 67 10.87 4.66 7.73
N ILE A 68 10.76 5.96 7.47
CA ILE A 68 9.47 6.63 7.37
C ILE A 68 8.96 6.44 5.95
N ASN A 69 7.85 5.71 5.80
CA ASN A 69 7.17 5.52 4.53
C ASN A 69 5.97 6.48 4.43
N HIS A 70 5.78 7.10 3.26
CA HIS A 70 4.65 8.02 3.02
C HIS A 70 3.29 7.31 3.01
N GLY A 71 3.24 6.02 2.65
CA GLY A 71 2.03 5.21 2.66
C GLY A 71 1.07 5.44 1.48
N ASP A 72 1.08 6.61 0.86
CA ASP A 72 0.27 6.94 -0.32
C ASP A 72 1.04 7.84 -1.30
N PHE A 73 2.13 7.31 -1.89
CA PHE A 73 3.05 8.10 -2.70
C PHE A 73 2.67 8.07 -4.19
N TRP A 74 1.99 9.13 -4.67
CA TRP A 74 1.63 9.31 -6.07
C TRP A 74 1.55 10.79 -6.45
N VAL A 75 1.52 11.10 -7.74
CA VAL A 75 1.63 12.47 -8.29
C VAL A 75 0.61 13.46 -7.73
N ASN A 76 -0.61 13.02 -7.41
CA ASN A 76 -1.64 13.91 -6.87
C ASN A 76 -1.38 14.31 -5.41
N ASN A 77 -0.52 13.54 -4.72
CA ASN A 77 -0.04 13.83 -3.37
C ASN A 77 1.28 14.61 -3.39
N MET A 78 1.56 15.35 -4.48
CA MET A 78 2.72 16.22 -4.61
C MET A 78 2.29 17.63 -4.91
N LEU A 79 2.76 18.58 -4.10
CA LEU A 79 2.64 20.00 -4.40
C LEU A 79 3.97 20.50 -4.95
N PHE A 80 3.89 21.28 -6.02
CA PHE A 80 5.05 21.85 -6.69
C PHE A 80 5.10 23.35 -6.47
N LYS A 81 6.30 23.85 -6.17
CA LYS A 81 6.62 25.28 -6.19
C LYS A 81 7.18 25.63 -7.56
N TYR A 82 6.70 26.72 -8.14
CA TYR A 82 7.12 27.18 -9.46
C TYR A 82 7.91 28.50 -9.36
N ASP A 83 8.82 28.71 -10.31
CA ASP A 83 9.49 30.00 -10.50
C ASP A 83 8.61 30.98 -11.32
N SER A 84 9.14 32.17 -11.62
CA SER A 84 8.44 33.19 -12.42
C SER A 84 8.16 32.77 -13.86
N ASP A 85 8.92 31.81 -14.40
CA ASP A 85 8.76 31.30 -15.75
C ASP A 85 7.81 30.09 -15.80
N GLY A 86 7.19 29.74 -14.67
CA GLY A 86 6.27 28.62 -14.54
C GLY A 86 6.96 27.26 -14.51
N LYS A 87 8.26 27.18 -14.22
CA LYS A 87 9.00 25.92 -14.10
C LYS A 87 9.00 25.41 -12.66
N PRO A 88 8.81 24.10 -12.43
CA PRO A 88 8.85 23.52 -11.09
C PRO A 88 10.28 23.55 -10.56
N ILE A 89 10.46 24.12 -9.36
CA ILE A 89 11.77 24.25 -8.69
C ILE A 89 11.86 23.45 -7.38
N GLN A 90 10.73 23.02 -6.84
CA GLN A 90 10.67 22.23 -5.60
C GLN A 90 9.36 21.44 -5.57
N HIS A 91 9.35 20.33 -4.83
CA HIS A 91 8.12 19.65 -4.46
C HIS A 91 8.09 19.37 -2.95
N ILE A 92 6.88 19.19 -2.42
CA ILE A 92 6.62 18.58 -1.12
C ILE A 92 5.58 17.49 -1.30
N CYS A 93 5.71 16.40 -0.55
CA CYS A 93 4.68 15.37 -0.51
C CYS A 93 3.61 15.76 0.51
N VAL A 94 2.35 15.62 0.13
CA VAL A 94 1.19 15.88 0.99
C VAL A 94 0.26 14.69 0.90
N SER A 95 -0.22 14.18 2.03
CA SER A 95 -1.27 13.16 2.07
C SER A 95 -2.44 13.70 2.89
N ILE A 96 -3.67 13.44 2.45
CA ILE A 96 -4.92 13.87 3.12
C ILE A 96 -5.34 12.89 4.22
N ILE A 97 -4.58 11.82 4.47
CA ILE A 97 -4.90 10.84 5.51
C ILE A 97 -3.92 11.00 6.68
N GLU A 98 -4.31 11.87 7.63
CA GLU A 98 -3.77 11.97 9.01
C GLU A 98 -4.44 10.99 9.97
#